data_AF-A0A3D3CVJ6-F1
#
_entry.id   AF-A0A3D3CVJ6-F1
#
_cell.length_a   1.000
_cell.length_b   1.000
_cell.length_c   1.000
_cell.angle_alpha   90.00
_cell.angle_beta   90.00
_cell.angle_gamma   90.00
#
_symmetry.space_group_name_H-M   'P 1'
#
loop_
_entity.id
_entity.type
_entity.pdbx_description
1 polymer ?
#
loop_
_entity_poly.entity_id
_entity_poly.type
_entity_poly.pdbx_seq_one_letter_code
_entity_poly.pdbx_strand_id
1 'polypeptide(L)'
;MRRIIILILFLQIYIQSLANNEVQVTTSLSGIYWNHVWLSFFFGVLLTMLFRYLNQRSMPADQRSDAGLPLRGWIILLGVTLVIQFAIQGYAFWNSNFYLKSAWYPWEAAGGGMKLHLLFILEMLMTLFAIAGTGALIYWFFGRRDIFPSMFIYYVGYLLLTQFILLIVYHITDLPADLLSVRHVILKQFFRMMVYAMIWVSFVMKSEDVKQTFVYPHG
;
A
#
# COMPACT_ATOMS: atom_id res chain seq x y z
N MET A 1 14.60 -11.68 -17.23
CA MET A 1 13.96 -12.97 -16.85
C MET A 1 14.60 -13.69 -15.66
N ARG A 2 15.93 -13.83 -15.54
CA ARG A 2 16.57 -14.57 -14.42
C ARG A 2 16.20 -14.09 -12.99
N ARG A 3 15.85 -12.81 -12.80
CA ARG A 3 15.47 -12.26 -11.47
C ARG A 3 14.04 -12.62 -11.01
N ILE A 4 13.14 -12.98 -11.93
CA ILE A 4 11.75 -13.35 -11.62
C ILE A 4 11.68 -14.80 -11.11
N ILE A 5 12.54 -15.68 -11.63
CA ILE A 5 12.62 -17.09 -11.21
C ILE A 5 13.05 -17.21 -9.74
N ILE A 6 13.94 -16.32 -9.28
CA ILE A 6 14.38 -16.30 -7.88
C ILE A 6 13.20 -15.96 -6.94
N LEU A 7 12.36 -14.99 -7.29
CA LEU A 7 11.18 -14.63 -6.50
C LEU A 7 10.14 -15.76 -6.42
N ILE A 8 9.96 -16.52 -7.49
CA ILE A 8 9.04 -17.68 -7.53
C ILE A 8 9.55 -18.81 -6.62
N LEU A 9 10.87 -19.07 -6.64
CA LEU A 9 11.47 -20.10 -5.77
C LEU A 9 11.38 -19.73 -4.28
N PHE A 10 11.56 -18.44 -3.94
CA PHE A 10 11.38 -17.98 -2.55
C PHE A 10 9.91 -18.07 -2.10
N LEU A 11 8.95 -17.80 -2.98
CA LEU A 11 7.52 -17.97 -2.69
C LEU A 11 7.18 -19.44 -2.40
N GLN A 12 7.78 -20.37 -3.14
CA GLN A 12 7.53 -21.80 -2.98
C GLN A 12 8.12 -22.37 -1.68
N ILE A 13 9.30 -21.89 -1.28
CA ILE A 13 9.92 -22.20 0.03
C ILE A 13 9.08 -21.63 1.18
N TYR A 14 8.52 -20.43 1.01
CA TYR A 14 7.63 -19.80 1.99
C TYR A 14 6.35 -20.63 2.24
N ILE A 15 5.73 -21.15 1.17
CA ILE A 15 4.54 -22.01 1.27
C ILE A 15 4.87 -23.32 2.03
N GLN A 16 6.03 -23.92 1.76
CA GLN A 16 6.47 -25.13 2.48
C GLN A 16 6.77 -24.86 3.96
N SER A 17 7.30 -23.69 4.31
CA SER A 17 7.53 -23.32 5.72
C SER A 17 6.22 -23.11 6.49
N LEU A 18 5.17 -22.60 5.84
CA LEU A 18 3.85 -22.45 6.48
C LEU A 18 3.22 -23.81 6.80
N ALA A 19 3.36 -24.79 5.90
CA ALA A 19 2.80 -26.14 6.09
C ALA A 19 3.41 -26.91 7.28
N ASN A 20 4.66 -26.61 7.66
CA ASN A 20 5.37 -27.34 8.71
C ASN A 20 5.17 -26.78 10.13
N ASN A 21 4.49 -25.64 10.29
CA ASN A 21 4.38 -24.94 11.57
C ASN A 21 3.08 -25.22 12.36
N GLU A 22 2.24 -26.17 11.93
CA GLU A 22 0.97 -26.48 12.62
C GLU A 22 1.13 -27.22 13.96
N VAL A 23 2.35 -27.56 14.38
CA VAL A 23 2.60 -28.32 15.61
C VAL A 23 3.47 -27.49 16.55
N GLN A 24 2.86 -26.89 17.59
CA GLN A 24 3.41 -26.43 18.89
C GLN A 24 2.77 -25.08 19.33
N VAL A 25 1.47 -25.09 19.64
CA VAL A 25 0.80 -23.96 20.30
C VAL A 25 0.58 -24.30 21.77
N THR A 26 1.55 -23.97 22.62
CA THR A 26 1.34 -23.58 24.03
C THR A 26 2.66 -22.99 24.54
N THR A 27 2.64 -21.73 25.04
CA THR A 27 3.71 -21.00 25.78
C THR A 27 4.54 -19.87 25.12
N SER A 28 4.30 -19.40 23.89
CA SER A 28 4.92 -18.12 23.44
C SER A 28 3.99 -17.18 22.65
N LEU A 29 2.96 -16.66 23.32
CA LEU A 29 2.11 -15.56 22.81
C LEU A 29 2.89 -14.24 22.56
N SER A 30 4.14 -14.13 23.06
CA SER A 30 5.06 -13.01 22.82
C SER A 30 6.04 -13.25 21.64
N GLY A 31 5.87 -14.32 20.86
CA GLY A 31 6.77 -14.61 19.75
C GLY A 31 6.60 -13.65 18.56
N ILE A 32 7.68 -13.46 17.80
CA ILE A 32 7.69 -12.76 16.51
C ILE A 32 7.58 -13.80 15.38
N TYR A 33 6.72 -13.57 14.40
CA TYR A 33 6.72 -14.35 13.15
C TYR A 33 7.80 -13.81 12.21
N TRP A 34 9.02 -14.34 12.33
CA TRP A 34 10.15 -13.97 11.49
C TRP A 34 9.88 -14.11 9.99
N ASN A 35 9.05 -15.08 9.59
CA ASN A 35 8.64 -15.26 8.20
C ASN A 35 7.97 -14.00 7.60
N HIS A 36 7.12 -13.32 8.37
CA HIS A 36 6.46 -12.08 7.94
C HIS A 36 7.44 -10.90 7.87
N VAL A 37 8.41 -10.85 8.78
CA VAL A 37 9.50 -9.86 8.76
C VAL A 37 10.29 -10.01 7.46
N TRP A 38 10.75 -11.22 7.15
CA TRP A 38 11.47 -11.50 5.90
C TRP A 38 10.62 -11.19 4.67
N LEU A 39 9.35 -11.59 4.66
CA LEU A 39 8.43 -11.29 3.57
C LEU A 39 8.33 -9.76 3.34
N SER A 40 8.14 -8.98 4.40
CA SER A 40 8.07 -7.51 4.30
C SER A 40 9.39 -6.89 3.84
N PHE A 41 10.53 -7.45 4.27
CA PHE A 41 11.85 -7.02 3.82
C PHE A 41 12.04 -7.24 2.31
N PHE A 42 11.77 -8.46 1.82
CA PHE A 42 11.86 -8.76 0.38
C PHE A 42 10.89 -7.91 -0.45
N PHE A 43 9.69 -7.69 0.08
CA PHE A 43 8.71 -6.82 -0.54
C PHE A 43 9.20 -5.37 -0.63
N GLY A 44 9.81 -4.85 0.43
CA GLY A 44 10.44 -3.53 0.44
C GLY A 44 11.58 -3.39 -0.57
N VAL A 45 12.43 -4.42 -0.70
CA VAL A 45 13.48 -4.46 -1.73
C VAL A 45 12.88 -4.44 -3.14
N LEU A 46 11.84 -5.25 -3.40
CA LEU A 46 11.14 -5.28 -4.69
C LEU A 46 10.55 -3.91 -5.02
N LEU A 47 9.86 -3.28 -4.07
CA LEU A 47 9.27 -1.95 -4.25
C LEU A 47 10.33 -0.88 -4.49
N THR A 48 11.46 -0.94 -3.78
CA THR A 48 12.58 -0.04 -4.02
C THR A 48 13.14 -0.21 -5.43
N MET A 49 13.28 -1.45 -5.92
CA MET A 49 13.68 -1.71 -7.31
C MET A 49 12.66 -1.18 -8.31
N LEU A 50 11.36 -1.38 -8.06
CA LEU A 50 10.28 -0.86 -8.89
C LEU A 50 10.31 0.67 -8.94
N PHE A 51 10.45 1.35 -7.79
CA PHE A 51 10.55 2.81 -7.75
C PHE A 51 11.79 3.32 -8.45
N ARG A 52 12.94 2.66 -8.29
CA ARG A 52 14.15 3.02 -9.07
C ARG A 52 13.92 2.87 -10.57
N TYR A 53 13.25 1.80 -11.00
CA TYR A 53 12.91 1.58 -12.40
C TYR A 53 11.96 2.66 -12.95
N LEU A 54 10.91 3.00 -12.20
CA LEU A 54 9.97 4.06 -12.56
C LEU A 54 10.65 5.44 -12.59
N ASN A 55 11.53 5.70 -11.62
CA ASN A 55 12.29 6.95 -11.51
C ASN A 55 13.32 7.13 -12.64
N GLN A 56 13.82 6.04 -13.23
CA GLN A 56 14.69 6.09 -14.41
C GLN A 56 13.93 6.45 -15.70
N ARG A 57 12.61 6.21 -15.72
CA ARG A 57 11.75 6.55 -16.87
C ARG A 57 11.25 7.99 -16.83
N SER A 58 11.18 8.60 -15.64
CA SER A 58 10.86 10.02 -15.48
C SER A 58 12.08 10.89 -15.79
N MET A 59 11.95 11.87 -16.66
CA MET A 59 12.95 12.92 -16.78
C MET A 59 12.70 13.94 -15.65
N PRO A 60 13.73 14.48 -14.99
CA PRO A 60 13.53 15.66 -14.16
C PRO A 60 12.91 16.75 -15.04
N ALA A 61 11.83 17.39 -14.57
CA ALA A 61 11.35 18.65 -15.14
C ALA A 61 12.57 19.54 -15.36
N ASP A 62 12.84 19.90 -16.62
CA ASP A 62 14.15 20.41 -17.03
C ASP A 62 14.44 21.65 -16.16
N GLN A 63 15.45 21.55 -15.29
CA GLN A 63 15.79 22.60 -14.31
C GLN A 63 16.20 23.92 -14.97
N ARG A 64 16.25 23.97 -16.30
CA ARG A 64 16.57 25.15 -17.11
C ARG A 64 15.43 26.16 -17.21
N SER A 65 14.22 25.82 -16.78
CA SER A 65 13.18 26.82 -16.55
C SER A 65 13.18 27.21 -15.07
N ASP A 66 13.90 28.28 -14.74
CA ASP A 66 13.72 29.03 -13.48
C ASP A 66 12.27 29.54 -13.28
N ALA A 67 11.33 29.21 -14.19
CA ALA A 67 9.93 29.62 -14.17
C ALA A 67 8.95 28.50 -13.75
N GLY A 68 9.42 27.40 -13.15
CA GLY A 68 8.51 26.44 -12.51
C GLY A 68 7.69 27.12 -11.42
N LEU A 69 6.41 27.41 -11.69
CA LEU A 69 5.53 28.17 -10.81
C LEU A 69 5.62 27.65 -9.36
N PRO A 70 5.65 28.55 -8.36
CA PRO A 70 5.68 28.13 -6.97
C PRO A 70 4.47 27.26 -6.67
N LEU A 71 4.66 26.22 -5.84
CA LEU A 71 3.56 25.41 -5.30
C LEU A 71 2.56 26.36 -4.64
N ARG A 72 1.33 26.42 -5.15
CA ARG A 72 0.28 27.35 -4.71
C ARG A 72 -1.07 26.66 -4.58
N GLY A 73 -1.93 27.24 -3.74
CA GLY A 73 -3.34 26.86 -3.62
C GLY A 73 -3.57 25.39 -3.25
N TRP A 74 -4.46 24.74 -4.00
CA TRP A 74 -4.90 23.36 -3.77
C TRP A 74 -3.78 22.31 -3.93
N ILE A 75 -2.69 22.64 -4.63
CA ILE A 75 -1.53 21.73 -4.78
C ILE A 75 -0.81 21.56 -3.44
N ILE A 76 -0.66 22.62 -2.65
CA ILE A 76 -0.04 22.51 -1.32
C ILE A 76 -0.90 21.59 -0.43
N LEU A 77 -2.23 21.74 -0.51
CA LEU A 77 -3.15 20.88 0.23
C LEU A 77 -2.97 19.41 -0.16
N LEU A 78 -2.84 19.10 -1.45
CA LEU A 78 -2.52 17.75 -1.92
C LEU A 78 -1.22 17.23 -1.28
N GLY A 79 -0.14 18.02 -1.31
CA GLY A 79 1.13 17.64 -0.69
C GLY A 79 1.02 17.36 0.81
N VAL A 80 0.33 18.22 1.55
CA VAL A 80 0.07 18.05 2.99
C VAL A 80 -0.74 16.78 3.25
N THR A 81 -1.78 16.52 2.45
CA THR A 81 -2.59 15.29 2.59
C THR A 81 -1.77 14.03 2.35
N LEU A 82 -0.83 14.02 1.39
CA LEU A 82 0.06 12.88 1.18
C LEU A 82 0.96 12.61 2.38
N VAL A 83 1.55 13.66 2.98
CA VAL A 83 2.41 13.53 4.17
C VAL A 83 1.61 13.02 5.38
N ILE A 84 0.42 13.57 5.62
CA ILE A 84 -0.47 13.10 6.69
C ILE A 84 -0.88 11.65 6.45
N GLN A 85 -1.24 11.29 5.21
CA GLN A 85 -1.62 9.94 4.84
C GLN A 85 -0.49 8.94 5.09
N PHE A 86 0.75 9.30 4.76
CA PHE A 86 1.92 8.47 5.03
C PHE A 86 2.10 8.22 6.54
N ALA A 87 1.99 9.28 7.35
CA ALA A 87 2.08 9.15 8.81
C ALA A 87 0.96 8.27 9.40
N ILE A 88 -0.29 8.47 8.96
CA ILE A 88 -1.43 7.67 9.40
C ILE A 88 -1.26 6.20 9.01
N GLN A 89 -0.85 5.91 7.77
CA GLN A 89 -0.64 4.54 7.31
C GLN A 89 0.52 3.86 8.07
N GLY A 90 1.62 4.58 8.31
CA GLY A 90 2.74 4.07 9.10
C GLY A 90 2.34 3.74 10.54
N TYR A 91 1.59 4.63 11.19
CA TYR A 91 1.06 4.41 12.53
C TYR A 91 0.09 3.22 12.57
N ALA A 92 -0.84 3.13 11.61
CA ALA A 92 -1.79 2.03 11.52
C ALA A 92 -1.10 0.68 11.30
N PHE A 93 -0.06 0.64 10.45
CA PHE A 93 0.74 -0.56 10.21
C PHE A 93 1.52 -1.02 11.43
N TRP A 94 2.02 -0.09 12.24
CA TRP A 94 2.67 -0.45 13.50
C TRP A 94 1.67 -1.03 14.50
N ASN A 95 0.50 -0.40 14.62
CA ASN A 95 -0.56 -0.81 15.55
C ASN A 95 -1.29 -2.10 15.17
N SER A 96 -1.28 -2.51 13.90
CA SER A 96 -1.87 -3.78 13.48
C SER A 96 -1.06 -4.99 13.94
N ASN A 97 0.16 -4.79 14.45
CA ASN A 97 0.99 -5.84 15.04
C ASN A 97 1.18 -7.06 14.12
N PHE A 98 1.28 -6.85 12.80
CA PHE A 98 1.42 -7.93 11.79
C PHE A 98 2.53 -8.95 12.12
N TYR A 99 3.57 -8.52 12.84
CA TYR A 99 4.71 -9.36 13.19
C TYR A 99 4.56 -10.15 14.50
N LEU A 100 3.60 -9.79 15.36
CA LEU A 100 3.42 -10.45 16.67
C LEU A 100 2.49 -11.65 16.56
N LYS A 101 2.86 -12.77 17.19
CA LYS A 101 2.01 -13.97 17.21
C LYS A 101 0.62 -13.74 17.81
N SER A 102 0.52 -12.84 18.79
CA SER A 102 -0.74 -12.46 19.42
C SER A 102 -1.78 -11.88 18.45
N ALA A 103 -1.36 -11.21 17.38
CA ALA A 103 -2.27 -10.65 16.39
C ALA A 103 -2.93 -11.72 15.51
N TRP A 104 -2.29 -12.89 15.38
CA TRP A 104 -2.75 -14.00 14.54
C TRP A 104 -3.62 -14.99 15.31
N TYR A 105 -3.42 -15.09 16.63
CA TYR A 105 -4.17 -16.03 17.48
C TYR A 105 -5.70 -15.94 17.33
N PRO A 106 -6.34 -14.75 17.29
CA PRO A 106 -7.78 -14.66 17.08
C PRO A 106 -8.25 -15.26 15.75
N TRP A 107 -7.42 -15.16 14.71
CA TRP A 107 -7.72 -15.70 13.38
C TRP A 107 -7.56 -17.21 13.33
N GLU A 108 -6.58 -17.75 14.05
CA GLU A 108 -6.38 -19.20 14.22
C GLU A 108 -7.51 -19.81 15.08
N ALA A 109 -7.85 -19.16 16.20
CA ALA A 109 -8.91 -19.59 17.11
C ALA A 109 -10.31 -19.53 16.47
N ALA A 110 -10.52 -18.60 15.54
CA ALA A 110 -11.74 -18.48 14.75
C ALA A 110 -12.00 -19.66 13.79
N GLY A 111 -11.09 -20.64 13.69
CA GLY A 111 -11.28 -21.83 12.86
C GLY A 111 -11.16 -21.60 11.35
N GLY A 112 -10.78 -20.39 10.92
CA GLY A 112 -10.69 -20.07 9.49
C GLY A 112 -9.42 -20.57 8.79
N GLY A 113 -8.56 -21.30 9.51
CA GLY A 113 -7.41 -22.03 8.97
C GLY A 113 -6.54 -21.19 8.03
N MET A 114 -6.03 -21.84 6.98
CA MET A 114 -5.15 -21.23 5.99
C MET A 114 -5.75 -20.01 5.26
N LYS A 115 -7.09 -19.94 5.11
CA LYS A 115 -7.75 -18.87 4.36
C LYS A 115 -7.65 -17.51 5.06
N LEU A 116 -7.94 -17.47 6.36
CA LEU A 116 -7.81 -16.24 7.16
C LEU A 116 -6.35 -15.82 7.30
N HIS A 117 -5.43 -16.78 7.39
CA HIS A 117 -4.00 -16.51 7.42
C HIS A 117 -3.55 -15.82 6.11
N LEU A 118 -3.95 -16.35 4.95
CA LEU A 118 -3.66 -15.73 3.65
C LEU A 118 -4.29 -14.34 3.51
N LEU A 119 -5.50 -14.13 4.02
CA LEU A 119 -6.15 -12.82 4.03
C LEU A 119 -5.34 -11.80 4.83
N PHE A 120 -4.85 -12.17 6.01
CA PHE A 120 -4.06 -11.27 6.84
C PHE A 120 -2.68 -10.97 6.23
N ILE A 121 -2.04 -11.95 5.57
CA ILE A 121 -0.84 -11.71 4.75
C ILE A 121 -1.14 -10.72 3.61
N LEU A 122 -2.25 -10.93 2.90
CA LEU A 122 -2.65 -10.07 1.79
C LEU A 122 -2.87 -8.63 2.27
N GLU A 123 -3.57 -8.43 3.39
CA GLU A 123 -3.79 -7.14 4.01
C GLU A 123 -2.48 -6.45 4.42
N MET A 124 -1.54 -7.21 4.98
CA MET A 124 -0.19 -6.72 5.30
C MET A 124 0.54 -6.24 4.04
N LEU A 125 0.57 -7.04 2.97
CA LEU A 125 1.24 -6.69 1.72
C LEU A 125 0.59 -5.47 1.04
N MET A 126 -0.73 -5.39 1.05
CA MET A 126 -1.47 -4.26 0.53
C MET A 126 -1.16 -2.97 1.31
N THR A 127 -1.09 -3.06 2.63
CA THR A 127 -0.74 -1.93 3.50
C THR A 127 0.70 -1.47 3.27
N LEU A 128 1.66 -2.41 3.14
CA LEU A 128 3.05 -2.09 2.81
C LEU A 128 3.16 -1.39 1.45
N PHE A 129 2.44 -1.87 0.44
CA PHE A 129 2.42 -1.24 -0.88
C PHE A 129 1.84 0.17 -0.80
N ALA A 130 0.76 0.36 -0.05
CA ALA A 130 0.17 1.68 0.17
C ALA A 130 1.16 2.65 0.81
N ILE A 131 1.84 2.25 1.90
CA ILE A 131 2.86 3.07 2.58
C ILE A 131 3.99 3.45 1.62
N ALA A 132 4.55 2.45 0.93
CA ALA A 132 5.64 2.66 0.00
C ALA A 132 5.23 3.55 -1.18
N GLY A 133 4.03 3.33 -1.72
CA GLY A 133 3.45 4.13 -2.79
C GLY A 133 3.25 5.58 -2.38
N THR A 134 2.74 5.84 -1.17
CA THR A 134 2.62 7.20 -0.62
C THR A 134 3.99 7.86 -0.46
N GLY A 135 4.99 7.13 0.04
CA GLY A 135 6.37 7.62 0.16
C GLY A 135 6.98 7.99 -1.20
N ALA A 136 6.77 7.15 -2.22
CA ALA A 136 7.22 7.44 -3.59
C ALA A 136 6.51 8.67 -4.18
N LEU A 137 5.19 8.81 -3.96
CA LEU A 137 4.43 9.99 -4.39
C LEU A 137 4.93 11.27 -3.72
N ILE A 138 5.22 11.24 -2.41
CA ILE A 138 5.80 12.38 -1.69
C ILE A 138 7.14 12.78 -2.32
N TYR A 139 8.01 11.81 -2.57
CA TYR A 139 9.30 12.05 -3.22
C TYR A 139 9.13 12.67 -4.61
N TRP A 140 8.24 12.16 -5.45
CA TRP A 140 7.98 12.71 -6.79
C TRP A 140 7.29 14.08 -6.74
N PHE A 141 6.42 14.29 -5.77
CA PHE A 141 5.70 15.56 -5.57
C PHE A 141 6.67 16.69 -5.23
N PHE A 142 7.51 16.52 -4.20
CA PHE A 142 8.49 17.54 -3.82
C PHE A 142 9.62 17.67 -4.85
N GLY A 143 9.96 16.57 -5.53
CA GLY A 143 10.89 16.58 -6.66
C GLY A 143 10.32 17.16 -7.96
N ARG A 144 9.06 17.65 -7.95
CA ARG A 144 8.34 18.21 -9.12
C ARG A 144 8.48 17.36 -10.39
N ARG A 145 8.41 16.04 -10.25
CA ARG A 145 8.58 15.14 -11.39
C ARG A 145 7.31 15.05 -12.23
N ASP A 146 7.49 15.01 -13.55
CA ASP A 146 6.45 14.83 -14.56
C ASP A 146 5.61 13.56 -14.37
N ILE A 147 6.22 12.52 -13.81
CA ILE A 147 5.58 11.23 -13.54
C ILE A 147 4.56 11.29 -12.39
N PHE A 148 4.59 12.33 -11.54
CA PHE A 148 3.77 12.41 -10.34
C PHE A 148 2.26 12.32 -10.63
N PRO A 149 1.66 13.14 -11.52
CA PRO A 149 0.20 13.11 -11.74
C PRO A 149 -0.30 11.75 -12.22
N SER A 150 0.44 11.11 -13.14
CA SER A 150 0.10 9.78 -13.66
C SER A 150 0.18 8.72 -12.56
N MET A 151 1.27 8.72 -11.77
CA MET A 151 1.45 7.79 -10.67
C MET A 151 0.45 7.99 -9.54
N PHE A 152 0.05 9.23 -9.28
CA PHE A 152 -0.98 9.54 -8.30
C PHE A 152 -2.32 8.90 -8.68
N ILE A 153 -2.72 8.99 -9.95
CA ILE A 153 -3.96 8.36 -10.44
C ILE A 153 -3.88 6.83 -10.31
N TYR A 154 -2.76 6.21 -10.70
CA TYR A 154 -2.57 4.76 -10.53
C TYR A 154 -2.58 4.34 -9.06
N TYR A 155 -1.98 5.14 -8.17
CA TYR A 155 -2.00 4.88 -6.73
C TYR A 155 -3.41 4.97 -6.14
N VAL A 156 -4.19 5.98 -6.51
CA VAL A 156 -5.58 6.11 -6.06
C VAL A 156 -6.43 4.95 -6.61
N GLY A 157 -6.23 4.56 -7.87
CA GLY A 157 -6.85 3.38 -8.46
C GLY A 157 -6.49 2.10 -7.72
N TYR A 158 -5.22 1.94 -7.35
CA TYR A 158 -4.75 0.82 -6.53
C TYR A 158 -5.42 0.77 -5.15
N LEU A 159 -5.53 1.91 -4.47
CA LEU A 159 -6.21 1.99 -3.17
C LEU A 159 -7.69 1.59 -3.28
N LEU A 160 -8.39 2.09 -4.30
CA LEU A 160 -9.78 1.69 -4.56
C LEU A 160 -9.91 0.20 -4.86
N LEU A 161 -9.05 -0.33 -5.73
CA LEU A 161 -9.04 -1.74 -6.08
C LEU A 161 -8.77 -2.62 -4.86
N THR A 162 -7.84 -2.21 -4.01
CA THR A 162 -7.51 -2.89 -2.76
C THR A 162 -8.72 -2.95 -1.82
N GLN A 163 -9.39 -1.82 -1.60
CA GLN A 163 -10.61 -1.76 -0.77
C GLN A 163 -11.75 -2.60 -1.36
N PHE A 164 -11.88 -2.62 -2.69
CA PHE A 164 -12.85 -3.45 -3.38
C PHE A 164 -12.56 -4.95 -3.23
N ILE A 165 -11.29 -5.37 -3.40
CA ILE A 165 -10.87 -6.76 -3.19
C ILE A 165 -11.13 -7.18 -1.75
N LEU A 166 -10.73 -6.36 -0.77
CA LEU A 166 -11.01 -6.64 0.65
C LEU A 166 -12.52 -6.78 0.88
N LEU A 167 -13.34 -5.85 0.38
CA LEU A 167 -14.80 -5.94 0.51
C LEU A 167 -15.36 -7.28 -0.01
N ILE A 168 -14.92 -7.71 -1.19
CA ILE A 168 -15.32 -9.01 -1.76
C ILE A 168 -14.85 -10.15 -0.86
N VAL A 169 -13.57 -10.18 -0.50
CA VAL A 169 -12.98 -11.29 0.27
C VAL A 169 -13.64 -11.43 1.65
N TYR A 170 -13.90 -10.32 2.35
CA TYR A 170 -14.59 -10.33 3.63
C TYR A 170 -16.09 -10.70 3.53
N HIS A 171 -16.70 -10.55 2.35
CA HIS A 171 -18.09 -10.96 2.12
C HIS A 171 -18.22 -12.46 1.80
N ILE A 172 -17.29 -13.02 1.02
CA ILE A 172 -17.27 -14.44 0.67
C ILE A 172 -16.67 -15.34 1.76
N THR A 173 -15.89 -14.77 2.68
CA THR A 173 -15.31 -15.50 3.80
C THR A 173 -16.30 -15.56 4.95
N ASP A 174 -16.53 -16.77 5.47
CA ASP A 174 -17.33 -17.00 6.67
C ASP A 174 -16.56 -16.43 7.87
N LEU A 175 -17.02 -15.27 8.36
CA LEU A 175 -16.45 -14.61 9.52
C LEU A 175 -17.21 -15.04 10.78
N PRO A 176 -16.52 -15.24 11.92
CA PRO A 176 -17.15 -15.37 13.23
C PRO A 176 -18.08 -14.19 13.53
N ALA A 177 -19.09 -14.42 14.37
CA ALA A 177 -20.06 -13.39 14.78
C ALA A 177 -19.39 -12.11 15.32
N ASP A 178 -18.29 -12.28 16.06
CA ASP A 178 -17.51 -11.18 16.65
C ASP A 178 -16.87 -10.25 15.60
N LEU A 179 -16.61 -10.77 14.39
CA LEU A 179 -15.97 -10.04 13.29
C LEU A 179 -16.96 -9.49 12.25
N LEU A 180 -18.27 -9.67 12.44
CA LEU A 180 -19.28 -9.15 11.50
C LEU A 180 -19.26 -7.61 11.42
N SER A 181 -18.88 -6.94 12.51
CA SER A 181 -18.73 -5.47 12.55
C SER A 181 -17.69 -4.95 11.56
N VAL A 182 -16.66 -5.75 11.23
CA VAL A 182 -15.60 -5.41 10.28
C VAL A 182 -16.15 -5.15 8.89
N ARG A 183 -17.20 -5.88 8.47
CA ARG A 183 -17.84 -5.70 7.15
C ARG A 183 -18.40 -4.27 6.98
N HIS A 184 -19.04 -3.74 8.01
CA HIS A 184 -19.57 -2.37 8.00
C HIS A 184 -18.45 -1.32 7.96
N VAL A 185 -17.35 -1.57 8.68
CA VAL A 185 -16.18 -0.70 8.68
C VAL A 185 -15.55 -0.64 7.27
N ILE A 186 -15.33 -1.79 6.63
CA ILE A 186 -14.74 -1.86 5.29
C ILE A 186 -15.65 -1.18 4.26
N LEU A 187 -16.97 -1.43 4.33
CA LEU A 187 -17.92 -0.76 3.44
C LEU A 187 -17.85 0.77 3.57
N LYS A 188 -17.81 1.29 4.80
CA LYS A 188 -17.66 2.73 5.06
C LYS A 188 -16.32 3.26 4.53
N GLN A 189 -15.24 2.50 4.70
CA GLN A 189 -13.92 2.86 4.18
C GLN A 189 -13.90 2.91 2.66
N PHE A 190 -14.55 1.96 1.99
CA PHE A 190 -14.69 1.93 0.53
C PHE A 190 -15.39 3.19 0.01
N PHE A 191 -16.55 3.57 0.56
CA PHE A 191 -17.24 4.80 0.15
C PHE A 191 -16.41 6.06 0.42
N ARG A 192 -15.72 6.13 1.57
CA ARG A 192 -14.81 7.25 1.86
C ARG A 192 -13.69 7.33 0.82
N MET A 193 -13.15 6.19 0.41
CA MET A 193 -12.11 6.12 -0.61
C MET A 193 -12.63 6.52 -2.00
N MET A 194 -13.87 6.17 -2.34
CA MET A 194 -14.52 6.63 -3.58
C MET A 194 -14.65 8.16 -3.62
N VAL A 195 -15.13 8.78 -2.54
CA VAL A 195 -15.24 10.24 -2.45
C VAL A 195 -13.86 10.89 -2.55
N TYR A 196 -12.88 10.37 -1.82
CA TYR A 196 -11.49 10.82 -1.91
C TYR A 196 -10.95 10.74 -3.34
N ALA A 197 -11.18 9.61 -4.02
CA ALA A 197 -10.72 9.40 -5.39
C ALA A 197 -11.40 10.36 -6.37
N MET A 198 -12.73 10.53 -6.28
CA MET A 198 -13.47 11.45 -7.15
C MET A 198 -12.95 12.88 -7.03
N ILE A 199 -12.69 13.36 -5.81
CA ILE A 199 -12.20 14.72 -5.56
C ILE A 199 -10.78 14.86 -6.13
N TRP A 200 -9.86 14.01 -5.70
CA TRP A 200 -8.44 14.20 -6.00
C TRP A 200 -8.04 13.80 -7.42
N VAL A 201 -8.61 12.72 -7.97
CA VAL A 201 -8.33 12.34 -9.37
C VAL A 201 -8.88 13.40 -10.32
N SER A 202 -10.10 13.90 -10.08
CA SER A 202 -10.65 14.99 -10.89
C SER A 202 -9.80 16.25 -10.79
N PHE A 203 -9.35 16.61 -9.59
CA PHE A 203 -8.45 17.75 -9.38
C PHE A 203 -7.14 17.59 -10.16
N VAL A 204 -6.44 16.46 -10.00
CA VAL A 204 -5.15 16.19 -10.66
C VAL A 204 -5.28 16.13 -12.19
N MET A 205 -6.38 15.62 -12.73
CA MET A 205 -6.60 15.53 -14.18
C MET A 205 -6.97 16.87 -14.82
N LYS A 206 -7.80 17.69 -14.14
CA LYS A 206 -8.38 18.91 -14.72
C LYS A 206 -7.60 20.19 -14.37
N SER A 207 -6.88 20.23 -13.25
CA SER A 207 -6.21 21.45 -12.79
C SER A 207 -5.08 21.87 -13.75
N GLU A 208 -5.15 23.11 -14.22
CA GLU A 208 -4.08 23.75 -15.00
C GLU A 208 -2.83 23.93 -14.14
N ASP A 209 -2.97 24.32 -12.87
CA ASP A 209 -1.83 24.47 -11.95
C ASP A 209 -1.02 23.17 -11.82
N VAL A 210 -1.69 22.01 -11.74
CA VAL A 210 -1.01 20.70 -11.67
C VAL A 210 -0.25 20.44 -12.97
N LYS A 211 -0.87 20.72 -14.12
CA LYS A 211 -0.19 20.55 -15.42
C LYS A 211 0.98 21.53 -15.58
N GLN A 212 0.84 22.78 -15.16
CA GLN A 212 1.92 23.78 -15.22
C GLN A 212 3.08 23.42 -14.30
N THR A 213 2.79 22.87 -13.12
CA THR A 213 3.82 22.49 -12.13
C THR A 213 4.58 21.23 -12.53
N PHE A 214 3.89 20.22 -13.08
CA PHE A 214 4.47 18.89 -13.30
C PHE A 214 4.66 18.53 -14.79
N VAL A 215 3.81 18.99 -15.71
CA VAL A 215 3.74 18.48 -17.10
C VAL A 215 4.32 19.45 -18.13
N TYR A 216 4.04 20.75 -18.04
CA TYR A 216 4.43 21.75 -19.03
C TYR A 216 5.87 22.33 -18.96
N PRO A 217 6.80 21.99 -18.03
CA PRO A 217 8.17 22.50 -18.14
C PRO A 217 8.97 21.91 -19.32
N HIS A 218 8.36 21.12 -20.21
CA HIS A 218 8.98 20.44 -21.36
C HIS A 218 8.35 20.77 -22.73
N GLY A 219 7.39 21.71 -22.78
CA GLY A 219 6.72 22.14 -24.01
C GLY A 219 7.38 23.34 -24.67
#